data_AF-A0A7E6DT28-F1
#
_entry.id   AF-A0A7E6DT28-F1
#
_cell.length_a   1.000
_cell.length_b   1.000
_cell.length_c   1.000
_cell.angle_alpha   90.00
_cell.angle_beta   90.00
_cell.angle_gamma   90.00
#
_symmetry.space_group_name_H-M   'P 1'
#
loop_
_entity.id
_entity.type
_entity.pdbx_description
1 polymer ?
#
loop_
_entity_poly.entity_id
_entity_poly.type
_entity_poly.pdbx_seq_one_letter_code
_entity_poly.pdbx_strand_id
1 'polypeptide(L)'
;MAVEELQSIIKRCQILEEQDFKEEDFGLFQLAGQRCIDEGYIDQLLEIIQNEKNKVIIKSMGWNLVGPVVRCLLWNDKEDDKRKYFLMLDLLIKGFLSAIGYPFPKMIFNHGRKKRTWDYLEFEEEEEKQLADSLASLAYLVFVQGISIDQLPMVLSPSYLLRFNMGHIEVFLQRTEESVLSKGLDLLENGLLRIEDNSLLHQYLEIKSFLTVPQSLVKVMTLCPVETLRKKGLAMLQLYINKLDAQGKYTLFRCLLNTSNHSGVEAFVIQNIKNQIDISLKRTHNNKWFTGPQLISLLDLVLFLPEGAETDLLQNSDRIMASLNLLRYLVIKDNENDNQTGLWTELGKIENNYLKPLHTGLNMSKAHYEAEIKNSQENSQEFQNSKGFCSVTVGGEEIPNMPPEMQLKVLHSALYTFDLIESVLARVEELIEIKTKSTSGENTGIK
;
A
#
# COMPACT_ATOMS: atom_id res chain seq x y z
N MET A 1 -12.76 -31.08 36.64
CA MET A 1 -11.98 -30.39 37.70
C MET A 1 -11.83 -28.90 37.41
N ALA A 2 -11.16 -28.47 36.33
CA ALA A 2 -10.99 -27.04 36.02
C ALA A 2 -12.32 -26.27 35.82
N VAL A 3 -13.29 -26.85 35.09
CA VAL A 3 -14.62 -26.23 34.88
C VAL A 3 -15.40 -26.08 36.18
N GLU A 4 -15.30 -27.06 37.09
CA GLU A 4 -15.99 -27.03 38.39
C GLU A 4 -15.38 -25.98 39.32
N GLU A 5 -14.05 -25.82 39.28
CA GLU A 5 -13.32 -24.76 39.98
C GLU A 5 -13.78 -23.38 39.49
N LEU A 6 -13.83 -23.18 38.17
CA LEU A 6 -14.32 -21.93 37.57
C LEU A 6 -15.80 -21.66 37.95
N GLN A 7 -16.66 -22.68 37.90
CA GLN A 7 -18.07 -22.55 38.28
C GLN A 7 -18.24 -22.23 39.78
N SER A 8 -17.38 -22.78 40.64
CA SER A 8 -17.38 -22.46 42.08
C SER A 8 -17.03 -20.99 42.31
N ILE A 9 -16.00 -20.49 41.62
CA ILE A 9 -15.60 -19.07 41.66
C ILE A 9 -16.74 -18.18 41.14
N ILE A 10 -17.33 -18.51 39.99
CA ILE A 10 -18.48 -17.77 39.42
C ILE A 10 -19.66 -17.73 40.41
N LYS A 11 -20.07 -18.87 40.99
CA LYS A 11 -21.17 -18.91 41.96
C LYS A 11 -20.91 -18.06 43.20
N ARG A 12 -19.66 -18.02 43.67
CA ARG A 12 -19.26 -17.16 44.79
C ARG A 12 -19.38 -15.68 44.41
N CYS A 13 -18.85 -15.30 43.24
CA CYS A 13 -18.88 -13.90 42.77
C CYS A 13 -20.29 -13.45 42.36
N GLN A 14 -21.20 -14.35 41.97
CA GLN A 14 -22.59 -14.02 41.63
C GLN A 14 -23.40 -13.46 42.82
N ILE A 15 -22.98 -13.75 44.05
CA ILE A 15 -23.67 -13.32 45.28
C ILE A 15 -23.14 -11.95 45.74
N LEU A 16 -22.00 -11.51 45.21
CA LEU A 16 -21.34 -10.26 45.58
C LEU A 16 -21.76 -9.12 44.66
N GLU A 17 -21.72 -7.89 45.17
CA GLU A 17 -21.83 -6.70 44.33
C GLU A 17 -20.48 -6.40 43.65
N GLU A 18 -20.50 -5.68 42.53
CA GLU A 18 -19.28 -5.37 41.73
C GLU A 18 -18.19 -4.66 42.55
N GLN A 19 -18.59 -3.87 43.55
CA GLN A 19 -17.69 -3.15 44.46
C GLN A 19 -17.00 -4.05 45.52
N ASP A 20 -17.51 -5.26 45.74
CA ASP A 20 -17.02 -6.18 46.77
C ASP A 20 -16.04 -7.25 46.20
N PHE A 21 -15.75 -7.19 44.90
CA PHE A 21 -14.77 -8.07 44.27
C PHE A 21 -13.35 -7.78 44.79
N LYS A 22 -12.66 -8.81 45.27
CA LYS A 22 -11.28 -8.70 45.78
C LYS A 22 -10.28 -9.01 44.68
N GLU A 23 -9.08 -8.46 44.79
CA GLU A 23 -7.96 -8.72 43.86
C GLU A 23 -7.69 -10.23 43.65
N GLU A 24 -7.79 -11.01 44.73
CA GLU A 24 -7.66 -12.49 44.70
C GLU A 24 -8.69 -13.15 43.77
N ASP A 25 -9.91 -12.59 43.67
CA ASP A 25 -10.97 -13.14 42.84
C ASP A 25 -10.65 -13.04 41.34
N PHE A 26 -9.97 -11.96 40.93
CA PHE A 26 -9.49 -11.75 39.55
C PHE A 26 -8.42 -12.78 39.18
N GLY A 27 -7.45 -12.99 40.07
CA GLY A 27 -6.37 -13.97 39.87
C GLY A 27 -6.87 -15.41 39.83
N LEU A 28 -7.77 -15.78 40.74
CA LEU A 28 -8.40 -17.10 40.76
C LEU A 28 -9.25 -17.36 39.51
N PHE A 29 -10.02 -16.36 39.08
CA PHE A 29 -10.80 -16.42 37.85
C PHE A 29 -9.90 -16.61 36.62
N GLN A 30 -8.79 -15.86 36.52
CA GLN A 30 -7.82 -15.99 35.44
C GLN A 30 -7.22 -17.40 35.39
N LEU A 31 -6.74 -17.91 36.53
CA LEU A 31 -6.07 -19.20 36.60
C LEU A 31 -7.02 -20.35 36.25
N ALA A 32 -8.23 -20.33 36.82
CA ALA A 32 -9.25 -21.36 36.54
C ALA A 32 -9.71 -21.32 35.08
N GLY A 33 -9.91 -20.11 34.52
CA GLY A 33 -10.26 -19.95 33.11
C GLY A 33 -9.14 -20.35 32.16
N GLN A 34 -7.88 -20.05 32.49
CA GLN A 34 -6.73 -20.53 31.73
C GLN A 34 -6.62 -22.06 31.76
N ARG A 35 -6.82 -22.71 32.91
CA ARG A 35 -6.87 -24.18 32.99
C ARG A 35 -8.00 -24.77 32.14
N CYS A 36 -9.17 -24.12 32.09
CA CYS A 36 -10.26 -24.55 31.21
C CYS A 36 -9.84 -24.51 29.74
N ILE A 37 -9.07 -23.49 29.34
CA ILE A 37 -8.53 -23.35 27.98
C ILE A 37 -7.47 -24.44 27.71
N ASP A 38 -6.50 -24.60 28.62
CA ASP A 38 -5.39 -25.55 28.48
C ASP A 38 -5.88 -27.02 28.47
N GLU A 39 -6.93 -27.34 29.22
CA GLU A 39 -7.55 -28.67 29.26
C GLU A 39 -8.61 -28.90 28.15
N GLY A 40 -8.86 -27.92 27.28
CA GLY A 40 -9.74 -28.05 26.11
C GLY A 40 -11.24 -27.88 26.36
N TYR A 41 -11.65 -27.34 27.51
CA TYR A 41 -13.05 -27.08 27.88
C TYR A 41 -13.58 -25.76 27.32
N ILE A 42 -13.41 -25.56 26.01
CA ILE A 42 -13.76 -24.29 25.33
C ILE A 42 -15.28 -24.07 25.32
N ASP A 43 -16.06 -25.12 25.05
CA ASP A 43 -17.52 -25.02 24.95
C ASP A 43 -18.15 -24.64 26.30
N GLN A 44 -17.68 -25.25 27.39
CA GLN A 44 -18.16 -24.93 28.73
C GLN A 44 -17.74 -23.53 29.17
N LEU A 45 -16.53 -23.09 28.83
CA LEU A 45 -16.07 -21.74 29.11
C LEU A 45 -16.91 -20.71 28.33
N LEU A 46 -17.20 -20.99 27.06
CA LEU A 46 -18.04 -20.14 26.22
C LEU A 46 -19.47 -20.03 26.76
N GLU A 47 -20.08 -21.14 27.19
CA GLU A 47 -21.40 -21.15 27.85
C GLU A 47 -21.40 -20.30 29.13
N ILE A 48 -20.33 -20.36 29.93
CA ILE A 48 -20.17 -19.53 31.13
C ILE A 48 -20.10 -18.05 30.76
N ILE A 49 -19.34 -17.68 29.73
CA ILE A 49 -19.17 -16.29 29.30
C ILE A 49 -20.49 -15.74 28.72
N GLN A 50 -21.24 -16.54 27.97
CA GLN A 50 -22.51 -16.16 27.35
C GLN A 50 -23.69 -16.03 28.34
N ASN A 51 -23.55 -16.59 29.54
CA ASN A 51 -24.64 -16.61 30.51
C ASN A 51 -24.92 -15.20 31.07
N GLU A 52 -26.14 -14.69 30.86
CA GLU A 52 -26.57 -13.37 31.37
C GLU A 52 -26.40 -13.20 32.88
N LYS A 53 -26.47 -14.28 33.68
CA LYS A 53 -26.22 -14.21 35.13
C LYS A 53 -24.78 -13.85 35.48
N ASN A 54 -23.84 -14.06 34.55
CA ASN A 54 -22.42 -13.80 34.73
C ASN A 54 -22.00 -12.44 34.19
N LYS A 55 -22.92 -11.65 33.64
CA LYS A 55 -22.61 -10.41 32.92
C LYS A 55 -21.78 -9.41 33.73
N VAL A 56 -22.07 -9.24 35.01
CA VAL A 56 -21.29 -8.35 35.91
C VAL A 56 -19.87 -8.89 36.11
N ILE A 57 -19.72 -10.21 36.30
CA ILE A 57 -18.42 -10.84 36.47
C ILE A 57 -17.60 -10.75 35.18
N ILE A 58 -18.20 -11.02 34.02
CA ILE A 58 -17.50 -10.92 32.72
C ILE A 58 -17.13 -9.46 32.41
N LYS A 59 -18.00 -8.51 32.74
CA LYS A 59 -17.72 -7.08 32.63
C LYS A 59 -16.49 -6.67 33.45
N SER A 60 -16.36 -7.13 34.70
CA SER A 60 -15.29 -6.70 35.60
C SER A 60 -14.02 -7.55 35.51
N MET A 61 -14.14 -8.87 35.37
CA MET A 61 -13.02 -9.84 35.43
C MET A 61 -12.68 -10.49 34.08
N GLY A 62 -13.54 -10.38 33.07
CA GLY A 62 -13.40 -11.08 31.79
C GLY A 62 -12.11 -10.73 31.04
N TRP A 63 -11.60 -9.51 31.19
CA TRP A 63 -10.36 -9.07 30.56
C TRP A 63 -9.15 -9.97 30.89
N ASN A 64 -9.13 -10.59 32.07
CA ASN A 64 -8.03 -11.47 32.49
C ASN A 64 -7.91 -12.73 31.61
N LEU A 65 -8.98 -13.12 30.91
CA LEU A 65 -8.98 -14.26 30.00
C LEU A 65 -8.52 -13.89 28.58
N VAL A 66 -8.40 -12.60 28.25
CA VAL A 66 -7.97 -12.15 26.90
C VAL A 66 -6.58 -12.67 26.57
N GLY A 67 -5.62 -12.57 27.48
CA GLY A 67 -4.24 -13.05 27.28
C GLY A 67 -4.18 -14.55 26.96
N PRO A 68 -4.76 -15.42 27.82
CA PRO A 68 -4.89 -16.86 27.54
C PRO A 68 -5.59 -17.17 26.22
N VAL A 69 -6.70 -16.50 25.90
CA VAL A 69 -7.46 -16.72 24.66
C VAL A 69 -6.65 -16.33 23.42
N VAL A 70 -5.97 -15.18 23.45
CA VAL A 70 -5.11 -14.72 22.34
C VAL A 70 -3.94 -15.67 22.14
N ARG A 71 -3.32 -16.18 23.21
CA ARG A 71 -2.23 -17.17 23.11
C ARG A 71 -2.70 -18.43 22.38
N CYS A 72 -3.89 -18.92 22.70
CA CYS A 72 -4.47 -20.09 22.04
C CYS A 72 -4.90 -19.80 20.60
N LEU A 73 -5.39 -18.60 20.28
CA LEU A 73 -5.65 -18.17 18.89
C LEU A 73 -4.38 -18.19 18.03
N LEU A 74 -3.24 -17.83 18.61
CA LEU A 74 -1.96 -17.77 17.91
C LEU A 74 -1.33 -19.15 17.68
N TRP A 75 -1.62 -20.13 18.55
CA TRP A 75 -0.99 -21.46 18.51
C TRP A 75 -1.90 -22.61 18.05
N ASN A 76 -3.21 -22.42 17.95
CA ASN A 76 -4.10 -23.45 17.39
C ASN A 76 -4.14 -23.38 15.88
N ASP A 77 -4.04 -24.54 15.20
CA ASP A 77 -4.21 -24.66 13.75
C ASP A 77 -5.61 -25.15 13.32
N LYS A 78 -6.44 -25.59 14.28
CA LYS A 78 -7.79 -26.07 14.01
C LYS A 78 -8.77 -24.91 13.78
N GLU A 79 -9.36 -24.87 12.59
CA GLU A 79 -10.25 -23.79 12.14
C GLU A 79 -11.52 -23.63 13.00
N ASP A 80 -12.09 -24.74 13.49
CA ASP A 80 -13.30 -24.72 14.32
C ASP A 80 -13.03 -24.16 15.73
N ASP A 81 -11.90 -24.54 16.33
CA ASP A 81 -11.47 -24.00 17.61
C ASP A 81 -11.11 -22.52 17.51
N LYS A 82 -10.48 -22.07 16.41
CA LYS A 82 -10.24 -20.64 16.15
C LYS A 82 -11.53 -19.82 16.21
N ARG A 83 -12.62 -20.30 15.59
CA ARG A 83 -13.92 -19.60 15.62
C ARG A 83 -14.45 -19.44 17.04
N LYS A 84 -14.34 -20.48 17.88
CA LYS A 84 -14.78 -20.43 19.28
C LYS A 84 -13.96 -19.43 20.10
N TYR A 85 -12.63 -19.41 19.92
CA TYR A 85 -11.77 -18.44 20.59
C TYR A 85 -12.03 -17.00 20.11
N PHE A 86 -12.31 -16.79 18.82
CA PHE A 86 -12.73 -15.47 18.32
C PHE A 86 -14.04 -15.01 18.95
N LEU A 87 -15.01 -15.92 19.10
CA LEU A 87 -16.28 -15.63 19.76
C LEU A 87 -16.10 -15.30 21.26
N MET A 88 -15.24 -16.04 21.97
CA MET A 88 -14.89 -15.71 23.35
C MET A 88 -14.22 -14.34 23.43
N LEU A 89 -13.27 -14.05 22.55
CA LEU A 89 -12.59 -12.76 22.49
C LEU A 89 -13.59 -11.60 22.26
N ASP A 90 -14.58 -11.77 21.37
CA ASP A 90 -15.66 -10.81 21.16
C ASP A 90 -16.46 -10.54 22.43
N LEU A 91 -16.89 -11.59 23.13
CA LEU A 91 -17.68 -11.45 24.37
C LEU A 91 -16.87 -10.78 25.50
N LEU A 92 -15.58 -11.11 25.62
CA LEU A 92 -14.71 -10.52 26.64
C LEU A 92 -14.43 -9.03 26.35
N ILE A 93 -14.16 -8.68 25.09
CA ILE A 93 -13.98 -7.30 24.67
C ILE A 93 -15.27 -6.49 24.86
N LYS A 94 -16.44 -7.03 24.49
CA LYS A 94 -17.76 -6.44 24.76
C LYS A 94 -17.97 -6.16 26.25
N GLY A 95 -17.68 -7.14 27.10
CA GLY A 95 -17.78 -7.03 28.55
C GLY A 95 -16.93 -5.87 29.08
N PHE A 96 -15.64 -5.86 28.74
CA PHE A 96 -14.70 -4.84 29.19
C PHE A 96 -15.08 -3.43 28.73
N LEU A 97 -15.44 -3.26 27.46
CA LEU A 97 -15.85 -1.96 26.93
C LEU A 97 -17.12 -1.42 27.58
N SER A 98 -18.05 -2.31 27.95
CA SER A 98 -19.24 -1.92 28.73
C SER A 98 -18.88 -1.50 30.17
N ALA A 99 -17.74 -1.95 30.70
CA ALA A 99 -17.27 -1.65 32.05
C ALA A 99 -16.66 -0.25 32.19
N ILE A 100 -15.91 0.19 31.19
CA ILE A 100 -15.18 1.47 31.22
C ILE A 100 -16.14 2.67 31.09
N GLY A 101 -17.44 2.45 30.85
CA GLY A 101 -18.46 3.50 30.81
C GLY A 101 -18.44 4.39 29.56
N TYR A 102 -17.46 4.22 28.67
CA TYR A 102 -17.42 4.82 27.35
C TYR A 102 -18.06 3.87 26.33
N PRO A 103 -19.16 4.25 25.67
CA PRO A 103 -19.72 3.44 24.60
C PRO A 103 -18.64 3.14 23.56
N PHE A 104 -18.48 1.87 23.19
CA PHE A 104 -17.55 1.38 22.17
C PHE A 104 -17.52 2.25 20.88
N PRO A 105 -18.68 2.73 20.34
CA PRO A 105 -18.67 3.68 19.23
C PRO A 105 -17.98 5.00 19.56
N LYS A 106 -18.08 5.52 20.79
CA LYS A 106 -17.39 6.75 21.20
C LYS A 106 -15.87 6.57 21.28
N MET A 107 -15.37 5.40 21.70
CA MET A 107 -13.92 5.13 21.74
C MET A 107 -13.34 5.04 20.32
N ILE A 108 -14.05 4.33 19.44
CA ILE A 108 -13.70 4.22 18.02
C ILE A 108 -13.77 5.64 17.39
N PHE A 109 -14.94 6.28 17.34
CA PHE A 109 -15.14 7.52 16.58
C PHE A 109 -14.51 8.80 17.15
N ASN A 110 -14.03 8.81 18.40
CA ASN A 110 -13.35 9.99 18.97
C ASN A 110 -11.84 10.00 18.69
N HIS A 111 -11.25 8.89 18.24
CA HIS A 111 -9.84 8.89 17.85
C HIS A 111 -9.65 9.79 16.61
N GLY A 112 -8.84 10.85 16.74
CA GLY A 112 -8.54 11.81 15.66
C GLY A 112 -9.48 13.03 15.57
N ARG A 113 -10.54 13.15 16.39
CA ARG A 113 -11.36 14.38 16.47
C ARG A 113 -10.88 15.26 17.64
N LYS A 114 -9.93 16.15 17.31
CA LYS A 114 -9.32 17.20 18.16
C LYS A 114 -8.36 16.66 19.23
N LYS A 115 -7.19 17.29 19.27
CA LYS A 115 -6.45 17.60 20.51
C LYS A 115 -7.48 18.10 21.54
N ARG A 116 -8.04 17.21 22.34
CA ARG A 116 -8.61 17.64 23.62
C ARG A 116 -7.40 17.85 24.50
N THR A 117 -7.30 19.07 25.02
CA THR A 117 -6.54 19.39 26.21
C THR A 117 -6.88 18.35 27.28
N TRP A 118 -6.08 17.29 27.33
CA TRP A 118 -5.76 16.65 28.59
C TRP A 118 -4.85 17.65 29.29
N ASP A 119 -5.47 18.63 29.96
CA ASP A 119 -4.72 19.35 30.97
C ASP A 119 -4.31 18.28 31.99
N TYR A 120 -3.01 18.23 32.24
CA TYR A 120 -2.26 17.30 33.09
C TYR A 120 -1.63 16.08 32.40
N LEU A 121 -0.29 16.19 32.37
CA LEU A 121 0.77 15.21 32.10
C LEU A 121 1.11 15.01 30.62
N GLU A 122 2.33 15.45 30.30
CA GLU A 122 3.04 15.17 29.06
C GLU A 122 3.08 13.64 28.87
N PHE A 123 2.20 13.11 28.03
CA PHE A 123 2.26 11.72 27.59
C PHE A 123 3.52 11.55 26.73
N GLU A 124 4.35 10.56 27.07
CA GLU A 124 5.54 10.20 26.28
C GLU A 124 5.09 9.65 24.90
N GLU A 125 5.84 9.94 23.82
CA GLU A 125 5.50 9.54 22.43
C GLU A 125 5.24 8.02 22.28
N GLU A 126 5.80 7.21 23.18
CA GLU A 126 5.66 5.76 23.19
C GLU A 126 4.26 5.30 23.63
N GLU A 127 3.60 6.01 24.56
CA GLU A 127 2.24 5.69 25.02
C GLU A 127 1.19 6.04 23.97
N GLU A 128 1.38 7.15 23.22
CA GLU A 128 0.49 7.53 22.11
C GLU A 128 0.57 6.51 20.96
N LYS A 129 1.77 5.97 20.70
CA LYS A 129 1.99 4.90 19.71
C LYS A 129 1.34 3.57 20.12
N GLN A 130 1.47 3.17 21.39
CA GLN A 130 0.83 1.96 21.92
C GLN A 130 -0.70 2.05 21.87
N LEU A 131 -1.26 3.24 22.13
CA LEU A 131 -2.69 3.49 21.99
C LEU A 131 -3.14 3.36 20.53
N ALA A 132 -2.37 3.91 19.58
CA ALA A 132 -2.67 3.83 18.15
C ALA A 132 -2.66 2.37 17.63
N ASP A 133 -1.71 1.55 18.08
CA ASP A 133 -1.63 0.12 17.75
C ASP A 133 -2.84 -0.67 18.28
N SER A 134 -3.22 -0.38 19.52
CA SER A 134 -4.37 -1.01 20.18
C SER A 134 -5.67 -0.66 19.47
N LEU A 135 -5.85 0.60 19.08
CA LEU A 135 -7.03 1.06 18.36
C LEU A 135 -7.07 0.57 16.92
N ALA A 136 -5.92 0.45 16.24
CA ALA A 136 -5.87 -0.16 14.91
C ALA A 136 -6.26 -1.64 14.99
N SER A 137 -5.75 -2.36 15.98
CA SER A 137 -6.14 -3.75 16.27
C SER A 137 -7.64 -3.88 16.53
N LEU A 138 -8.21 -2.99 17.34
CA LEU A 138 -9.65 -2.94 17.57
C LEU A 138 -10.41 -2.66 16.28
N ALA A 139 -10.01 -1.67 15.48
CA ALA A 139 -10.66 -1.37 14.20
C ALA A 139 -10.69 -2.58 13.27
N TYR A 140 -9.59 -3.34 13.17
CA TYR A 140 -9.55 -4.58 12.40
C TYR A 140 -10.55 -5.63 12.91
N LEU A 141 -10.56 -5.90 14.22
CA LEU A 141 -11.50 -6.86 14.83
C LEU A 141 -12.95 -6.48 14.52
N VAL A 142 -13.27 -5.20 14.57
CA VAL A 142 -14.64 -4.73 14.41
C VAL A 142 -15.08 -4.72 12.95
N PHE A 143 -14.30 -4.09 12.08
CA PHE A 143 -14.72 -3.86 10.69
C PHE A 143 -14.42 -5.04 9.75
N VAL A 144 -13.40 -5.86 10.07
CA VAL A 144 -13.03 -7.04 9.27
C VAL A 144 -13.56 -8.31 9.89
N GLN A 145 -13.35 -8.54 11.20
CA GLN A 145 -13.82 -9.76 11.87
C GLN A 145 -15.30 -9.69 12.32
N GLY A 146 -15.93 -8.52 12.25
CA GLY A 146 -17.35 -8.34 12.60
C GLY A 146 -17.65 -8.36 14.10
N ILE A 147 -16.61 -8.26 14.94
CA ILE A 147 -16.72 -8.25 16.40
C ILE A 147 -17.52 -7.01 16.83
N SER A 148 -18.61 -7.21 17.57
CA SER A 148 -19.49 -6.14 18.08
C SER A 148 -20.03 -5.16 17.04
N ILE A 149 -20.09 -5.54 15.77
CA ILE A 149 -20.50 -4.63 14.69
C ILE A 149 -21.96 -4.16 14.85
N ASP A 150 -22.79 -4.96 15.52
CA ASP A 150 -24.19 -4.67 15.86
C ASP A 150 -24.38 -3.44 16.76
N GLN A 151 -23.32 -3.05 17.49
CA GLN A 151 -23.33 -1.88 18.37
C GLN A 151 -23.01 -0.57 17.63
N LEU A 152 -22.54 -0.65 16.38
CA LEU A 152 -22.24 0.53 15.58
C LEU A 152 -23.52 1.14 14.98
N PRO A 153 -23.62 2.48 14.91
CA PRO A 153 -24.76 3.11 14.25
C PRO A 153 -24.88 2.68 12.79
N MET A 154 -26.04 2.14 12.39
CA MET A 154 -26.33 1.66 11.04
C MET A 154 -26.40 2.78 9.96
N VAL A 155 -26.27 4.06 10.34
CA VAL A 155 -26.47 5.23 9.46
C VAL A 155 -25.16 5.71 8.80
N LEU A 156 -24.05 4.99 8.98
CA LEU A 156 -22.74 5.45 8.52
C LEU A 156 -22.51 5.15 7.04
N SER A 157 -22.12 6.16 6.27
CA SER A 157 -21.77 5.99 4.86
C SER A 157 -20.43 5.26 4.71
N PRO A 158 -20.23 4.47 3.63
CA PRO A 158 -18.96 3.80 3.36
C PRO A 158 -17.76 4.75 3.33
N SER A 159 -17.92 5.94 2.73
CA SER A 159 -16.85 6.95 2.68
C SER A 159 -16.49 7.49 4.07
N TYR A 160 -17.46 7.61 4.97
CA TYR A 160 -17.20 8.01 6.36
C TYR A 160 -16.40 6.93 7.10
N LEU A 161 -16.79 5.66 6.95
CA LEU A 161 -16.08 4.52 7.55
C LEU A 161 -14.67 4.38 7.00
N LEU A 162 -14.47 4.56 5.69
CA LEU A 162 -13.13 4.58 5.10
C LEU A 162 -12.30 5.69 5.73
N ARG A 163 -12.80 6.93 5.73
CA ARG A 163 -12.08 8.08 6.32
C ARG A 163 -11.65 7.82 7.75
N PHE A 164 -12.54 7.22 8.53
CA PHE A 164 -12.25 6.87 9.90
C PHE A 164 -11.12 5.82 9.98
N ASN A 165 -11.20 4.76 9.19
CA ASN A 165 -10.23 3.66 9.23
C ASN A 165 -8.87 3.96 8.57
N MET A 166 -8.76 4.99 7.73
CA MET A 166 -7.49 5.30 7.04
C MET A 166 -6.30 5.54 7.98
N GLY A 167 -6.53 6.14 9.15
CA GLY A 167 -5.46 6.30 10.15
C GLY A 167 -5.01 4.96 10.75
N HIS A 168 -5.94 4.04 10.99
CA HIS A 168 -5.63 2.69 11.49
C HIS A 168 -4.93 1.84 10.43
N ILE A 169 -5.34 1.98 9.16
CA ILE A 169 -4.67 1.33 8.03
C ILE A 169 -3.22 1.82 7.92
N GLU A 170 -2.98 3.13 8.05
CA GLU A 170 -1.64 3.69 8.06
C GLU A 170 -0.76 3.06 9.15
N VAL A 171 -1.28 2.92 10.38
CA VAL A 171 -0.56 2.28 11.49
C VAL A 171 -0.16 0.84 11.13
N PHE A 172 -1.05 0.06 10.52
CA PHE A 172 -0.71 -1.30 10.09
C PHE A 172 0.33 -1.34 8.96
N LEU A 173 0.22 -0.47 7.95
CA LEU A 173 1.10 -0.49 6.78
C LEU A 173 2.50 0.09 7.04
N GLN A 174 2.70 0.75 8.18
CA GLN A 174 4.02 1.20 8.64
C GLN A 174 4.84 0.09 9.32
N ARG A 175 4.22 -1.08 9.57
CA ARG A 175 4.83 -2.24 10.24
C ARG A 175 5.53 -3.14 9.23
N THR A 176 6.36 -4.07 9.71
CA THR A 176 7.14 -4.98 8.84
C THR A 176 6.70 -6.42 8.97
N GLU A 177 5.97 -6.75 10.04
CA GLU A 177 5.47 -8.08 10.33
C GLU A 177 4.38 -8.49 9.32
N GLU A 178 4.54 -9.67 8.72
CA GLU A 178 3.65 -10.19 7.67
C GLU A 178 2.18 -10.19 8.10
N SER A 179 1.89 -10.70 9.30
CA SER A 179 0.53 -10.79 9.83
C SER A 179 -0.10 -9.43 10.07
N VAL A 180 0.70 -8.41 10.39
CA VAL A 180 0.24 -7.04 10.66
C VAL A 180 -0.04 -6.31 9.35
N LEU A 181 0.87 -6.45 8.37
CA LEU A 181 0.66 -5.94 7.02
C LEU A 181 -0.59 -6.54 6.36
N SER A 182 -0.79 -7.86 6.49
CA SER A 182 -1.99 -8.54 5.98
C SER A 182 -3.27 -7.93 6.55
N LYS A 183 -3.32 -7.67 7.86
CA LYS A 183 -4.49 -7.04 8.52
C LYS A 183 -4.75 -5.63 8.00
N GLY A 184 -3.69 -4.85 7.77
CA GLY A 184 -3.80 -3.51 7.16
C GLY A 184 -4.37 -3.54 5.75
N LEU A 185 -3.89 -4.48 4.92
CA LEU A 185 -4.39 -4.68 3.56
C LEU A 185 -5.86 -5.14 3.56
N ASP A 186 -6.25 -6.07 4.43
CA ASP A 186 -7.63 -6.55 4.57
C ASP A 186 -8.59 -5.44 5.02
N LEU A 187 -8.16 -4.60 5.97
CA LEU A 187 -8.96 -3.47 6.46
C LEU A 187 -9.16 -2.42 5.35
N LEU A 188 -8.11 -2.14 4.57
CA LEU A 188 -8.21 -1.26 3.41
C LEU A 188 -9.13 -1.83 2.33
N GLU A 189 -8.99 -3.12 2.01
CA GLU A 189 -9.81 -3.84 1.05
C GLU A 189 -11.30 -3.76 1.43
N ASN A 190 -11.64 -4.09 2.67
CA ASN A 190 -13.02 -4.05 3.19
C ASN A 190 -13.61 -2.63 3.09
N GLY A 191 -12.81 -1.60 3.40
CA GLY A 191 -13.22 -0.20 3.27
C GLY A 191 -13.48 0.21 1.82
N LEU A 192 -12.59 -0.15 0.89
CA LEU A 192 -12.67 0.26 -0.52
C LEU A 192 -13.73 -0.51 -1.31
N LEU A 193 -13.97 -1.79 -1.03
CA LEU A 193 -14.96 -2.61 -1.76
C LEU A 193 -16.39 -2.06 -1.65
N ARG A 194 -16.67 -1.29 -0.59
CA ARG A 194 -17.99 -0.66 -0.35
C ARG A 194 -18.16 0.69 -1.05
N ILE A 195 -17.13 1.20 -1.71
CA ILE A 195 -17.13 2.49 -2.39
C ILE A 195 -17.29 2.27 -3.90
N GLU A 196 -18.13 3.07 -4.53
CA GLU A 196 -18.31 3.04 -5.98
C GLU A 196 -17.10 3.62 -6.71
N ASP A 197 -16.78 3.12 -7.90
CA ASP A 197 -15.67 3.64 -8.69
C ASP A 197 -15.89 5.12 -9.04
N ASN A 198 -14.81 5.91 -8.95
CA ASN A 198 -14.81 7.36 -9.17
C ASN A 198 -15.66 8.20 -8.19
N SER A 199 -16.12 7.63 -7.07
CA SER A 199 -16.95 8.33 -6.08
C SER A 199 -16.18 8.93 -4.89
N LEU A 200 -14.93 8.52 -4.67
CA LEU A 200 -14.10 9.05 -3.60
C LEU A 200 -13.52 10.42 -4.00
N LEU A 201 -14.09 11.48 -3.44
CA LEU A 201 -13.76 12.86 -3.79
C LEU A 201 -12.31 13.24 -3.46
N HIS A 202 -11.69 14.06 -4.30
CA HIS A 202 -10.33 14.57 -4.10
C HIS A 202 -10.11 15.27 -2.74
N GLN A 203 -11.15 15.86 -2.14
CA GLN A 203 -11.09 16.51 -0.82
C GLN A 203 -10.59 15.57 0.29
N TYR A 204 -10.80 14.25 0.14
CA TYR A 204 -10.27 13.30 1.11
C TYR A 204 -8.73 13.26 1.12
N LEU A 205 -8.06 13.61 0.02
CA LEU A 205 -6.60 13.67 -0.06
C LEU A 205 -5.99 14.80 0.78
N GLU A 206 -6.79 15.76 1.25
CA GLU A 206 -6.34 16.77 2.23
C GLU A 206 -6.06 16.14 3.60
N ILE A 207 -6.60 14.94 3.86
CA ILE A 207 -6.33 14.17 5.06
C ILE A 207 -5.04 13.37 4.83
N LYS A 208 -4.03 13.59 5.67
CA LYS A 208 -2.68 12.99 5.56
C LYS A 208 -2.71 11.49 5.21
N SER A 209 -3.51 10.70 5.94
CA SER A 209 -3.60 9.25 5.76
C SER A 209 -4.01 8.84 4.34
N PHE A 210 -4.79 9.66 3.63
CA PHE A 210 -5.19 9.38 2.24
C PHE A 210 -4.05 9.55 1.22
N LEU A 211 -2.92 10.16 1.59
CA LEU A 211 -1.71 10.21 0.78
C LEU A 211 -0.63 9.25 1.30
N THR A 212 -0.50 9.11 2.62
CA THR A 212 0.53 8.25 3.22
C THR A 212 0.19 6.76 3.14
N VAL A 213 -1.09 6.36 3.12
CA VAL A 213 -1.49 4.96 2.90
C VAL A 213 -1.05 4.47 1.51
N PRO A 214 -1.35 5.16 0.39
CA PRO A 214 -0.78 4.81 -0.92
C PRO A 214 0.76 4.75 -0.94
N GLN A 215 1.44 5.68 -0.27
CA GLN A 215 2.91 5.64 -0.15
C GLN A 215 3.39 4.42 0.65
N SER A 216 2.66 4.04 1.70
CA SER A 216 2.96 2.84 2.50
C SER A 216 2.68 1.57 1.68
N LEU A 217 1.65 1.55 0.83
CA LEU A 217 1.45 0.47 -0.14
C LEU A 217 2.62 0.35 -1.11
N VAL A 218 3.18 1.47 -1.60
CA VAL A 218 4.41 1.43 -2.42
C VAL A 218 5.55 0.76 -1.67
N LYS A 219 5.76 1.08 -0.38
CA LYS A 219 6.77 0.39 0.45
C LYS A 219 6.47 -1.10 0.60
N VAL A 220 5.22 -1.49 0.80
CA VAL A 220 4.83 -2.91 0.84
C VAL A 220 5.14 -3.59 -0.48
N MET A 221 4.80 -2.96 -1.61
CA MET A 221 5.01 -3.49 -2.97
C MET A 221 6.48 -3.68 -3.32
N THR A 222 7.40 -2.88 -2.76
CA THR A 222 8.82 -2.89 -3.15
C THR A 222 9.73 -3.52 -2.10
N LEU A 223 9.41 -3.39 -0.81
CA LEU A 223 10.30 -3.77 0.30
C LEU A 223 9.82 -5.00 1.08
N CYS A 224 8.54 -5.39 0.99
CA CYS A 224 8.05 -6.55 1.73
C CYS A 224 8.68 -7.84 1.18
N PRO A 225 9.24 -8.74 2.01
CA PRO A 225 9.86 -9.98 1.53
C PRO A 225 8.84 -10.97 0.95
N VAL A 226 7.57 -10.88 1.38
CA VAL A 226 6.50 -11.82 1.01
C VAL A 226 5.84 -11.41 -0.31
N GLU A 227 6.02 -12.22 -1.35
CA GLU A 227 5.52 -11.91 -2.71
C GLU A 227 4.00 -11.78 -2.79
N THR A 228 3.25 -12.62 -2.06
CA THR A 228 1.79 -12.56 -2.02
C THR A 228 1.29 -11.23 -1.47
N LEU A 229 1.96 -10.70 -0.43
CA LEU A 229 1.67 -9.37 0.11
C LEU A 229 2.07 -8.26 -0.85
N ARG A 230 3.21 -8.36 -1.54
CA ARG A 230 3.59 -7.39 -2.59
C ARG A 230 2.52 -7.31 -3.69
N LYS A 231 2.06 -8.46 -4.18
CA LYS A 231 0.98 -8.56 -5.18
C LYS A 231 -0.35 -8.01 -4.67
N LYS A 232 -0.71 -8.31 -3.41
CA LYS A 232 -1.92 -7.75 -2.78
C LYS A 232 -1.81 -6.23 -2.61
N GLY A 233 -0.64 -5.71 -2.22
CA GLY A 233 -0.38 -4.27 -2.13
C GLY A 233 -0.59 -3.54 -3.46
N LEU A 234 -0.10 -4.11 -4.56
CA LEU A 234 -0.33 -3.58 -5.91
C LEU A 234 -1.82 -3.58 -6.27
N ALA A 235 -2.53 -4.69 -5.99
CA ALA A 235 -3.96 -4.78 -6.24
C ALA A 235 -4.75 -3.74 -5.42
N MET A 236 -4.37 -3.51 -4.16
CA MET A 236 -4.98 -2.49 -3.30
C MET A 236 -4.71 -1.07 -3.78
N LEU A 237 -3.50 -0.78 -4.27
CA LEU A 237 -3.19 0.52 -4.87
C LEU A 237 -4.05 0.76 -6.12
N GLN A 238 -4.20 -0.24 -6.98
CA GLN A 238 -5.08 -0.14 -8.15
C GLN A 238 -6.55 0.05 -7.74
N LEU A 239 -7.03 -0.69 -6.74
CA LEU A 239 -8.39 -0.55 -6.23
C LEU A 239 -8.61 0.87 -5.69
N TYR A 240 -7.66 1.41 -4.92
CA TYR A 240 -7.71 2.77 -4.38
C TYR A 240 -7.76 3.82 -5.50
N ILE A 241 -6.92 3.68 -6.53
CA ILE A 241 -6.94 4.55 -7.72
C ILE A 241 -8.33 4.51 -8.39
N ASN A 242 -8.92 3.33 -8.55
CA ASN A 242 -10.24 3.18 -9.19
C ASN A 242 -11.35 3.92 -8.42
N LYS A 243 -11.26 4.00 -7.09
CA LYS A 243 -12.26 4.68 -6.26
C LYS A 243 -12.19 6.20 -6.34
N LEU A 244 -11.00 6.79 -6.53
CA LEU A 244 -10.82 8.24 -6.58
C LEU A 244 -11.54 8.89 -7.76
N ASP A 245 -12.08 10.09 -7.58
CA ASP A 245 -12.54 10.94 -8.69
C ASP A 245 -11.36 11.34 -9.61
N ALA A 246 -11.65 11.96 -10.76
CA ALA A 246 -10.60 12.28 -11.74
C ALA A 246 -9.51 13.22 -11.19
N GLN A 247 -9.92 14.22 -10.42
CA GLN A 247 -9.00 15.16 -9.77
C GLN A 247 -8.13 14.46 -8.73
N GLY A 248 -8.73 13.57 -7.93
CA GLY A 248 -8.05 12.80 -6.90
C GLY A 248 -7.01 11.86 -7.51
N LYS A 249 -7.35 11.18 -8.62
CA LYS A 249 -6.37 10.39 -9.38
C LYS A 249 -5.20 11.24 -9.84
N TYR A 250 -5.47 12.41 -10.44
CA TYR A 250 -4.43 13.34 -10.90
C TYR A 250 -3.49 13.76 -9.76
N THR A 251 -4.04 14.19 -8.63
CA THR A 251 -3.26 14.58 -7.45
C THR A 251 -2.44 13.41 -6.90
N LEU A 252 -3.03 12.22 -6.81
CA LEU A 252 -2.32 11.03 -6.36
C LEU A 252 -1.19 10.64 -7.30
N PHE A 253 -1.40 10.67 -8.62
CA PHE A 253 -0.35 10.33 -9.58
C PHE A 253 0.84 11.28 -9.50
N ARG A 254 0.59 12.60 -9.38
CA ARG A 254 1.67 13.57 -9.11
C ARG A 254 2.43 13.24 -7.84
N CYS A 255 1.72 12.93 -6.76
CA CYS A 255 2.34 12.57 -5.49
C CYS A 255 3.24 11.34 -5.65
N LEU A 256 2.74 10.27 -6.26
CA LEU A 256 3.48 9.01 -6.41
C LEU A 256 4.68 9.13 -7.36
N LEU A 257 4.55 9.88 -8.46
CA LEU A 257 5.68 10.15 -9.37
C LEU A 257 6.81 10.92 -8.68
N ASN A 258 6.49 11.78 -7.70
CA ASN A 258 7.49 12.57 -6.99
C ASN A 258 8.04 11.89 -5.73
N THR A 259 7.41 10.83 -5.23
CA THR A 259 7.74 10.25 -3.91
C THR A 259 8.12 8.77 -3.92
N SER A 260 7.77 8.01 -4.97
CA SER A 260 7.99 6.56 -4.99
C SER A 260 9.46 6.17 -5.20
N ASN A 261 10.22 6.93 -5.99
CA ASN A 261 11.63 6.68 -6.31
C ASN A 261 11.91 5.22 -6.75
N HIS A 262 10.97 4.64 -7.50
CA HIS A 262 11.06 3.26 -7.98
C HIS A 262 10.48 3.18 -9.39
N SER A 263 11.35 2.92 -10.38
CA SER A 263 11.02 2.98 -11.81
C SER A 263 9.83 2.10 -12.20
N GLY A 264 9.73 0.88 -11.67
CA GLY A 264 8.58 0.00 -11.91
C GLY A 264 7.24 0.52 -11.35
N VAL A 265 7.25 1.25 -10.23
CA VAL A 265 6.04 1.84 -9.64
C VAL A 265 5.63 3.08 -10.42
N GLU A 266 6.60 3.91 -10.83
CA GLU A 266 6.37 5.06 -11.69
C GLU A 266 5.82 4.61 -13.06
N ALA A 267 6.35 3.53 -13.63
CA ALA A 267 5.81 2.90 -14.85
C ALA A 267 4.35 2.47 -14.68
N PHE A 268 4.00 1.87 -13.54
CA PHE A 268 2.62 1.52 -13.19
C PHE A 268 1.71 2.76 -13.09
N VAL A 269 2.20 3.86 -12.52
CA VAL A 269 1.46 5.14 -12.47
C VAL A 269 1.27 5.72 -13.86
N ILE A 270 2.30 5.71 -14.71
CA ILE A 270 2.25 6.17 -16.12
C ILE A 270 1.21 5.35 -16.92
N GLN A 271 1.15 4.04 -16.70
CA GLN A 271 0.14 3.18 -17.32
C GLN A 271 -1.28 3.56 -16.88
N ASN A 272 -1.48 3.93 -15.61
CA ASN A 272 -2.77 4.43 -15.12
C ASN A 272 -3.12 5.82 -15.69
N ILE A 273 -2.13 6.71 -15.86
CA ILE A 273 -2.29 7.99 -16.56
C ILE A 273 -2.78 7.76 -17.99
N LYS A 274 -2.13 6.86 -18.74
CA LYS A 274 -2.57 6.47 -20.11
C LYS A 274 -4.03 6.03 -20.14
N ASN A 275 -4.44 5.20 -19.18
CA ASN A 275 -5.83 4.74 -19.08
C ASN A 275 -6.81 5.89 -18.83
N GLN A 276 -6.45 6.85 -17.97
CA GLN A 276 -7.31 8.03 -17.71
C GLN A 276 -7.39 8.97 -18.91
N ILE A 277 -6.32 9.08 -19.71
CA ILE A 277 -6.33 9.83 -20.97
C ILE A 277 -7.26 9.15 -21.98
N ASP A 278 -7.16 7.83 -22.16
CA ASP A 278 -8.06 7.08 -23.05
C ASP A 278 -9.54 7.24 -22.68
N ILE A 279 -9.86 7.17 -21.38
CA ILE A 279 -11.23 7.40 -20.89
C ILE A 279 -11.68 8.84 -21.17
N SER A 280 -10.80 9.82 -20.95
CA SER A 280 -11.11 11.24 -21.15
C SER A 280 -11.31 11.61 -22.62
N LEU A 281 -10.54 11.01 -23.53
CA LEU A 281 -10.70 11.23 -24.98
C LEU A 281 -11.96 10.56 -25.55
N LYS A 282 -12.42 9.45 -24.95
CA LYS A 282 -13.64 8.75 -25.40
C LYS A 282 -14.93 9.41 -24.90
N ARG A 283 -14.91 10.10 -23.76
CA ARG A 283 -16.09 10.69 -23.14
C ARG A 283 -16.19 12.18 -23.47
N THR A 284 -17.27 12.59 -24.11
CA THR A 284 -17.53 13.97 -24.55
C THR A 284 -17.75 14.98 -23.41
N HIS A 285 -17.67 14.56 -22.13
CA HIS A 285 -17.95 15.42 -20.98
C HIS A 285 -16.82 15.50 -19.94
N ASN A 286 -16.41 16.74 -19.69
CA ASN A 286 -15.93 17.34 -18.43
C ASN A 286 -14.68 16.82 -17.71
N ASN A 287 -13.98 15.76 -18.14
CA ASN A 287 -12.73 15.39 -17.48
C ASN A 287 -11.51 16.16 -18.03
N LYS A 288 -11.35 17.41 -17.58
CA LYS A 288 -10.24 18.30 -17.96
C LYS A 288 -8.89 17.95 -17.31
N TRP A 289 -8.85 17.01 -16.37
CA TRP A 289 -7.64 16.70 -15.60
C TRP A 289 -6.61 15.89 -16.38
N PHE A 290 -7.05 15.16 -17.41
CA PHE A 290 -6.20 14.31 -18.25
C PHE A 290 -6.24 14.74 -19.72
N THR A 291 -6.51 16.02 -19.97
CA THR A 291 -6.43 16.69 -21.28
C THR A 291 -5.88 18.11 -21.09
N GLY A 292 -5.49 18.77 -22.19
CA GLY A 292 -5.01 20.15 -22.18
C GLY A 292 -3.89 20.45 -21.17
N PRO A 293 -3.84 21.68 -20.60
CA PRO A 293 -2.72 22.12 -19.76
C PRO A 293 -2.47 21.29 -18.49
N GLN A 294 -3.51 20.68 -17.92
CA GLN A 294 -3.33 19.82 -16.74
C GLN A 294 -2.58 18.55 -17.11
N LEU A 295 -2.91 17.93 -18.25
CA LEU A 295 -2.17 16.80 -18.77
C LEU A 295 -0.72 17.18 -19.08
N ILE A 296 -0.48 18.32 -19.73
CA ILE A 296 0.89 18.79 -20.02
C ILE A 296 1.73 18.88 -18.76
N SER A 297 1.19 19.48 -17.70
CA SER A 297 1.92 19.61 -16.45
C SER A 297 2.19 18.26 -15.77
N LEU A 298 1.38 17.24 -16.04
CA LEU A 298 1.64 15.85 -15.61
C LEU A 298 2.69 15.17 -16.51
N LEU A 299 2.65 15.43 -17.81
CA LEU A 299 3.65 14.94 -18.77
C LEU A 299 5.04 15.52 -18.47
N ASP A 300 5.14 16.76 -17.98
CA ASP A 300 6.41 17.33 -17.52
C ASP A 300 7.07 16.50 -16.40
N LEU A 301 6.30 15.77 -15.58
CA LEU A 301 6.83 14.84 -14.57
C LEU A 301 7.20 13.48 -15.18
N VAL A 302 6.43 13.01 -16.16
CA VAL A 302 6.59 11.70 -16.79
C VAL A 302 7.75 11.67 -17.79
N LEU A 303 7.87 12.73 -18.59
CA LEU A 303 8.86 12.92 -19.65
C LEU A 303 10.05 13.72 -19.13
N PHE A 304 10.60 13.26 -18.00
CA PHE A 304 11.72 13.88 -17.31
C PHE A 304 12.87 12.89 -17.18
N LEU A 305 14.08 13.36 -17.45
CA LEU A 305 15.34 12.64 -17.22
C LEU A 305 16.12 13.40 -16.13
N PRO A 306 16.31 12.82 -14.92
CA PRO A 306 16.94 13.48 -13.78
C PRO A 306 18.29 14.14 -14.08
N GLU A 307 19.12 13.46 -14.86
CA GLU A 307 20.48 13.87 -15.20
C GLU A 307 20.63 14.08 -16.73
N GLY A 308 19.50 14.32 -17.42
CA GLY A 308 19.48 14.44 -18.87
C GLY A 308 20.08 13.21 -19.55
N ALA A 309 21.08 13.42 -20.40
CA ALA A 309 21.75 12.35 -21.15
C ALA A 309 22.61 11.41 -20.27
N GLU A 310 22.96 11.80 -19.04
CA GLU A 310 23.79 11.00 -18.14
C GLU A 310 22.96 10.07 -17.23
N THR A 311 21.63 10.17 -17.30
CA THR A 311 20.71 9.34 -16.50
C THR A 311 21.00 7.85 -16.68
N ASP A 312 21.07 7.09 -15.59
CA ASP A 312 21.14 5.62 -15.65
C ASP A 312 19.88 5.04 -16.32
N LEU A 313 20.03 4.68 -17.60
CA LEU A 313 18.94 4.16 -18.43
C LEU A 313 18.53 2.73 -18.05
N LEU A 314 19.40 1.94 -17.39
CA LEU A 314 19.05 0.59 -16.95
C LEU A 314 18.15 0.64 -15.73
N GLN A 315 18.53 1.42 -14.72
CA GLN A 315 17.73 1.59 -13.52
C GLN A 315 16.35 2.22 -13.84
N ASN A 316 16.32 3.13 -14.82
CA ASN A 316 15.10 3.83 -15.23
C ASN A 316 14.36 3.18 -16.42
N SER A 317 14.80 2.00 -16.89
CA SER A 317 14.29 1.36 -18.11
C SER A 317 12.77 1.19 -18.11
N ASP A 318 12.19 0.68 -17.03
CA ASP A 318 10.73 0.51 -16.88
C ASP A 318 9.96 1.83 -17.04
N ARG A 319 10.43 2.89 -16.36
CA ARG A 319 9.82 4.23 -16.41
C ARG A 319 9.91 4.80 -17.81
N ILE A 320 11.10 4.76 -18.43
CA ILE A 320 11.35 5.28 -19.78
C ILE A 320 10.48 4.54 -20.80
N MET A 321 10.40 3.21 -20.70
CA MET A 321 9.55 2.41 -21.58
C MET A 321 8.07 2.76 -21.43
N ALA A 322 7.59 2.97 -20.21
CA ALA A 322 6.21 3.40 -19.98
C ALA A 322 5.95 4.81 -20.55
N SER A 323 6.89 5.74 -20.35
CA SER A 323 6.86 7.11 -20.88
C SER A 323 6.81 7.14 -22.41
N LEU A 324 7.69 6.39 -23.08
CA LEU A 324 7.70 6.29 -24.54
C LEU A 324 6.42 5.64 -25.08
N ASN A 325 5.90 4.60 -24.42
CA ASN A 325 4.64 3.99 -24.82
C ASN A 325 3.43 4.92 -24.62
N LEU A 326 3.45 5.77 -23.58
CA LEU A 326 2.45 6.82 -23.41
C LEU A 326 2.56 7.85 -24.54
N LEU A 327 3.76 8.33 -24.86
CA LEU A 327 3.96 9.29 -25.95
C LEU A 327 3.52 8.71 -27.30
N ARG A 328 3.88 7.45 -27.57
CA ARG A 328 3.42 6.71 -28.75
C ARG A 328 1.89 6.67 -28.84
N TYR A 329 1.23 6.41 -27.72
CA TYR A 329 -0.22 6.39 -27.64
C TYR A 329 -0.83 7.76 -27.96
N LEU A 330 -0.28 8.84 -27.38
CA LEU A 330 -0.75 10.21 -27.59
C LEU A 330 -0.64 10.64 -29.06
N VAL A 331 0.51 10.41 -29.69
CA VAL A 331 0.74 10.75 -31.12
C VAL A 331 -0.22 10.00 -32.05
N ILE A 332 -0.56 8.75 -31.72
CA ILE A 332 -1.50 7.95 -32.52
C ILE A 332 -2.94 8.46 -32.36
N LYS A 333 -3.33 8.84 -31.14
CA LYS A 333 -4.73 9.11 -30.79
C LYS A 333 -5.15 10.56 -30.96
N ASP A 334 -4.28 11.51 -30.64
CA ASP A 334 -4.59 12.93 -30.76
C ASP A 334 -4.18 13.43 -32.14
N ASN A 335 -5.10 14.11 -32.83
CA ASN A 335 -4.82 14.69 -34.14
C ASN A 335 -4.31 16.12 -33.97
N GLU A 336 -3.36 16.54 -34.80
CA GLU A 336 -2.74 17.87 -34.72
C GLU A 336 -3.78 19.02 -34.81
N ASN A 337 -4.80 18.85 -35.64
CA ASN A 337 -5.85 19.86 -35.84
C ASN A 337 -6.82 20.00 -34.66
N ASP A 338 -6.95 18.96 -33.83
CA ASP A 338 -7.86 18.94 -32.67
C ASP A 338 -7.09 19.25 -31.39
N ASN A 339 -5.93 18.60 -31.21
CA ASN A 339 -4.96 18.81 -30.15
C ASN A 339 -5.59 18.83 -28.76
N GLN A 340 -6.50 17.89 -28.49
CA GLN A 340 -7.23 17.84 -27.22
C GLN A 340 -6.31 17.63 -26.03
N THR A 341 -5.20 16.91 -26.24
CA THR A 341 -4.23 16.61 -25.19
C THR A 341 -3.27 17.77 -24.94
N GLY A 342 -3.14 18.69 -25.89
CA GLY A 342 -2.13 19.76 -25.90
C GLY A 342 -0.74 19.30 -26.35
N LEU A 343 -0.56 18.02 -26.69
CA LEU A 343 0.72 17.42 -27.08
C LEU A 343 1.40 18.20 -28.20
N TRP A 344 0.65 18.55 -29.25
CA TRP A 344 1.22 19.15 -30.46
C TRP A 344 1.77 20.55 -30.20
N THR A 345 1.22 21.27 -29.20
CA THR A 345 1.73 22.57 -28.77
C THR A 345 3.09 22.45 -28.08
N GLU A 346 3.29 21.38 -27.30
CA GLU A 346 4.48 21.17 -26.47
C GLU A 346 5.51 20.24 -27.12
N LEU A 347 5.25 19.76 -28.34
CA LEU A 347 6.08 18.78 -29.03
C LEU A 347 7.56 19.21 -29.11
N GLY A 348 7.82 20.47 -29.50
CA GLY A 348 9.19 20.99 -29.57
C GLY A 348 9.89 21.02 -28.20
N LYS A 349 9.17 21.24 -27.10
CA LYS A 349 9.72 21.16 -25.74
C LYS A 349 10.04 19.71 -25.37
N ILE A 350 9.14 18.77 -25.70
CA ILE A 350 9.32 17.34 -25.44
C ILE A 350 10.52 16.79 -26.23
N GLU A 351 10.65 17.15 -27.51
CA GLU A 351 11.78 16.75 -28.34
C GLU A 351 13.11 17.21 -27.75
N ASN A 352 13.19 18.48 -27.32
CA ASN A 352 14.44 19.06 -26.83
C ASN A 352 14.80 18.61 -25.41
N ASN A 353 13.82 18.42 -24.53
CA ASN A 353 14.07 18.13 -23.12
C ASN A 353 14.05 16.64 -22.78
N TYR A 354 13.46 15.80 -23.64
CA TYR A 354 13.31 14.37 -23.37
C TYR A 354 13.87 13.49 -24.50
N LEU A 355 13.36 13.62 -25.74
CA LEU A 355 13.73 12.69 -26.82
C LEU A 355 15.20 12.81 -27.24
N LYS A 356 15.69 14.03 -27.50
CA LYS A 356 17.10 14.24 -27.88
C LYS A 356 18.07 13.83 -26.77
N PRO A 357 17.90 14.25 -25.49
CA PRO A 357 18.76 13.76 -24.42
C PRO A 357 18.71 12.25 -24.24
N LEU A 358 17.54 11.60 -24.42
CA LEU A 358 17.43 10.15 -24.37
C LEU A 358 18.24 9.47 -25.48
N HIS A 359 18.18 10.00 -26.70
CA HIS A 359 18.99 9.52 -27.83
C HIS A 359 20.49 9.68 -27.53
N THR A 360 20.91 10.81 -26.97
CA THR A 360 22.31 11.02 -26.56
C THR A 360 22.72 10.02 -25.48
N GLY A 361 21.90 9.83 -24.45
CA GLY A 361 22.16 8.87 -23.37
C GLY A 361 22.25 7.42 -23.86
N LEU A 362 21.39 7.02 -24.81
CA LEU A 362 21.45 5.68 -25.44
C LEU A 362 22.76 5.48 -26.19
N ASN A 363 23.17 6.45 -27.02
CA ASN A 363 24.43 6.38 -27.75
C ASN A 363 25.63 6.27 -26.80
N MET A 364 25.66 7.10 -25.75
CA MET A 364 26.72 7.08 -24.75
C MET A 364 26.77 5.74 -23.99
N SER A 365 25.60 5.25 -23.56
CA SER A 365 25.49 4.00 -22.81
C SER A 365 25.89 2.80 -23.66
N LYS A 366 25.42 2.69 -24.91
CA LYS A 366 25.80 1.61 -25.81
C LYS A 366 27.29 1.61 -26.07
N ALA A 367 27.88 2.76 -26.42
CA ALA A 367 29.30 2.87 -26.68
C ALA A 367 30.15 2.46 -25.45
N HIS A 368 29.73 2.85 -24.24
CA HIS A 368 30.40 2.45 -23.00
C HIS A 368 30.36 0.93 -22.80
N TYR A 369 29.19 0.32 -22.90
CA TYR A 369 29.02 -1.12 -22.66
C TYR A 369 29.67 -1.97 -23.78
N GLU A 370 29.62 -1.54 -25.03
CA GLU A 370 30.32 -2.19 -26.14
C GLU A 370 31.84 -2.15 -25.97
N ALA A 371 32.38 -1.00 -25.55
CA ALA A 371 33.81 -0.88 -25.23
C ALA A 371 34.20 -1.79 -24.06
N GLU A 372 33.37 -1.87 -23.00
CA GLU A 372 33.62 -2.74 -21.85
C GLU A 372 33.59 -4.23 -22.21
N ILE A 373 32.68 -4.64 -23.09
CA ILE A 373 32.63 -6.01 -23.63
C ILE A 373 33.91 -6.31 -24.42
N LYS A 374 34.32 -5.40 -25.30
CA LYS A 374 35.53 -5.56 -26.11
C LYS A 374 36.78 -5.66 -25.24
N ASN A 375 36.94 -4.76 -24.26
CA ASN A 375 38.05 -4.79 -23.30
C ASN A 375 38.05 -6.10 -22.49
N SER A 376 36.88 -6.57 -22.05
CA SER A 376 36.76 -7.84 -21.31
C SER A 376 37.16 -9.05 -22.17
N GLN A 377 36.83 -9.05 -23.46
CA GLN A 377 37.21 -10.11 -24.40
C GLN A 377 38.71 -10.08 -24.75
N GLU A 378 39.30 -8.89 -24.90
CA GLU A 378 40.72 -8.70 -25.15
C GLU A 378 41.57 -9.05 -23.92
N ASN A 379 41.17 -8.62 -22.72
CA ASN A 379 41.84 -8.97 -21.47
C ASN A 379 41.73 -10.46 -21.12
N SER A 380 40.67 -11.15 -21.57
CA SER A 380 40.55 -12.62 -21.45
C SER A 380 41.62 -13.38 -22.25
N GLN A 381 42.27 -12.74 -23.22
CA GLN A 381 43.40 -13.32 -23.96
C GLN A 381 44.77 -13.06 -23.29
N GLU A 382 44.89 -12.08 -22.37
CA GLU A 382 46.14 -11.73 -21.69
C GLU A 382 46.18 -12.07 -20.18
N PHE A 383 45.05 -12.33 -19.53
CA PHE A 383 44.99 -12.52 -18.07
C PHE A 383 44.90 -13.99 -17.61
N GLN A 384 46.05 -14.66 -17.56
CA GLN A 384 46.30 -15.65 -16.48
C GLN A 384 46.92 -15.01 -15.22
N ASN A 385 47.33 -13.73 -15.23
CA ASN A 385 48.13 -13.16 -14.15
C ASN A 385 47.76 -11.70 -13.81
N SER A 386 46.62 -11.46 -13.15
CA SER A 386 46.59 -10.62 -11.94
C SER A 386 45.18 -10.55 -11.35
N LYS A 387 45.03 -11.08 -10.14
CA LYS A 387 43.81 -11.01 -9.33
C LYS A 387 43.83 -9.72 -8.51
N GLY A 388 43.25 -8.65 -9.05
CA GLY A 388 42.82 -7.49 -8.26
C GLY A 388 41.31 -7.58 -8.07
N PHE A 389 40.85 -8.32 -7.06
CA PHE A 389 39.42 -8.48 -6.82
C PHE A 389 38.89 -7.41 -5.85
N CYS A 390 37.94 -6.61 -6.32
CA CYS A 390 37.14 -5.73 -5.48
C CYS A 390 36.06 -6.58 -4.78
N SER A 391 36.28 -6.94 -3.51
CA SER A 391 35.28 -7.62 -2.69
C SER A 391 34.31 -6.59 -2.11
N VAL A 392 33.05 -6.63 -2.56
CA VAL A 392 31.98 -5.81 -1.98
C VAL A 392 31.30 -6.64 -0.89
N THR A 393 31.38 -6.17 0.36
CA THR A 393 30.71 -6.80 1.51
C THR A 393 29.35 -6.13 1.72
N VAL A 394 28.26 -6.91 1.71
CA VAL A 394 26.92 -6.42 2.05
C VAL A 394 26.42 -7.21 3.26
N GLY A 395 26.16 -6.53 4.37
CA GLY A 395 25.65 -7.17 5.58
C GLY A 395 26.64 -8.10 6.29
N GLY A 396 27.94 -7.97 6.06
CA GLY A 396 28.97 -8.82 6.66
C GLY A 396 29.28 -10.10 5.88
N GLU A 397 28.57 -10.36 4.78
CA GLU A 397 28.88 -11.45 3.85
C GLU A 397 29.54 -10.89 2.58
N GLU A 398 30.63 -11.54 2.14
CA GLU A 398 31.28 -11.22 0.87
C GLU A 398 30.44 -11.78 -0.28
N ILE A 399 30.04 -10.91 -1.21
CA ILE A 399 29.35 -11.35 -2.42
C ILE A 399 30.32 -12.20 -3.24
N PRO A 400 29.97 -13.45 -3.63
CA PRO A 400 30.85 -14.28 -4.45
C PRO A 400 31.12 -13.59 -5.79
N ASN A 401 32.40 -13.47 -6.15
CA ASN A 401 32.80 -12.83 -7.40
C ASN A 401 32.18 -13.57 -8.61
N MET A 402 31.45 -12.81 -9.42
CA MET A 402 30.79 -13.32 -10.62
C MET A 402 31.84 -13.81 -11.64
N PRO A 403 31.72 -15.04 -12.19
CA PRO A 403 32.62 -15.53 -13.23
C PRO A 403 32.63 -14.63 -14.48
N PRO A 404 33.75 -14.49 -15.21
CA PRO A 404 33.86 -13.60 -16.38
C PRO A 404 32.80 -13.84 -17.46
N GLU A 405 32.43 -15.10 -17.70
CA GLU A 405 31.35 -15.44 -18.67
C GLU A 405 29.97 -14.90 -18.24
N MET A 406 29.70 -14.89 -16.93
CA MET A 406 28.46 -14.32 -16.40
C MET A 406 28.48 -12.79 -16.47
N GLN A 407 29.65 -12.17 -16.26
CA GLN A 407 29.81 -10.71 -16.40
C GLN A 407 29.50 -10.26 -17.84
N LEU A 408 30.05 -10.95 -18.84
CA LEU A 408 29.74 -10.67 -20.25
C LEU A 408 28.24 -10.81 -20.57
N LYS A 409 27.57 -11.82 -20.00
CA LYS A 409 26.11 -11.97 -20.17
C LYS A 409 25.33 -10.80 -19.58
N VAL A 410 25.75 -10.27 -18.43
CA VAL A 410 25.11 -9.09 -17.82
C VAL A 410 25.28 -7.86 -18.72
N LEU A 411 26.47 -7.63 -19.26
CA LEU A 411 26.73 -6.53 -20.20
C LEU A 411 25.87 -6.65 -21.47
N HIS A 412 25.76 -7.86 -22.04
CA HIS A 412 24.86 -8.09 -23.17
C HIS A 412 23.38 -7.86 -22.82
N SER A 413 22.95 -8.25 -21.62
CA SER A 413 21.59 -7.96 -21.16
C SER A 413 21.29 -6.47 -21.09
N ALA A 414 22.28 -5.65 -20.71
CA ALA A 414 22.14 -4.19 -20.73
C ALA A 414 21.97 -3.65 -22.15
N LEU A 415 22.78 -4.12 -23.11
CA LEU A 415 22.66 -3.72 -24.52
C LEU A 415 21.27 -4.04 -25.09
N TYR A 416 20.71 -5.22 -24.80
CA TYR A 416 19.36 -5.56 -25.23
C TYR A 416 18.29 -4.61 -24.69
N THR A 417 18.45 -4.15 -23.44
CA THR A 417 17.57 -3.13 -22.86
C THR A 417 17.68 -1.81 -23.61
N PHE A 418 18.89 -1.37 -23.97
CA PHE A 418 19.09 -0.15 -24.75
C PHE A 418 18.52 -0.27 -26.17
N ASP A 419 18.71 -1.40 -26.84
CA ASP A 419 18.12 -1.69 -28.16
C ASP A 419 16.59 -1.65 -28.10
N LEU A 420 15.99 -2.21 -27.04
CA LEU A 420 14.55 -2.17 -26.84
C LEU A 420 14.05 -0.72 -26.70
N ILE A 421 14.69 0.09 -25.86
CA ILE A 421 14.32 1.50 -25.68
C ILE A 421 14.46 2.27 -26.99
N GLU A 422 15.59 2.11 -27.70
CA GLU A 422 15.84 2.78 -28.97
C GLU A 422 14.81 2.40 -30.04
N SER A 423 14.40 1.13 -30.12
CA SER A 423 13.37 0.68 -31.07
C SER A 423 12.02 1.38 -30.85
N VAL A 424 11.65 1.63 -29.59
CA VAL A 424 10.41 2.34 -29.25
C VAL A 424 10.56 3.84 -29.50
N LEU A 425 11.71 4.42 -29.16
CA LEU A 425 12.03 5.82 -29.42
C LEU A 425 11.95 6.13 -30.92
N ALA A 426 12.65 5.36 -31.76
CA ALA A 426 12.62 5.50 -33.21
C ALA A 426 11.19 5.41 -33.76
N ARG A 427 10.36 4.50 -33.22
CA ARG A 427 8.95 4.38 -33.63
C ARG A 427 8.11 5.60 -33.23
N VAL A 428 8.40 6.22 -32.09
CA VAL A 428 7.72 7.45 -31.66
C VAL A 428 8.07 8.60 -32.62
N GLU A 429 9.35 8.78 -32.93
CA GLU A 429 9.83 9.82 -33.85
C GLU A 429 9.27 9.64 -35.26
N GLU A 430 9.25 8.40 -35.77
CA GLU A 430 8.63 8.07 -37.07
C GLU A 430 7.16 8.50 -37.11
N LEU A 431 6.40 8.21 -36.05
CA LEU A 431 4.98 8.58 -35.97
C LEU A 431 4.77 10.10 -35.89
N ILE A 432 5.63 10.80 -35.16
CA ILE A 432 5.63 12.27 -35.09
C ILE A 432 5.86 12.84 -36.49
N GLU A 433 6.88 12.36 -37.20
CA GLU A 433 7.22 12.82 -38.54
C GLU A 433 6.08 12.59 -39.55
N ILE A 434 5.47 11.39 -39.53
CA ILE A 434 4.35 11.04 -40.42
C ILE A 434 3.16 11.98 -40.19
N LYS A 435 2.78 12.20 -38.93
CA LYS A 435 1.63 13.03 -38.56
C LYS A 435 1.85 14.49 -38.94
N THR A 436 3.00 15.07 -38.62
CA THR A 436 3.31 16.48 -38.95
C THR A 436 3.40 16.70 -40.47
N LYS A 437 3.96 15.74 -41.23
CA LYS A 437 4.02 15.84 -42.69
C LYS A 437 2.64 15.77 -43.35
N SER A 438 1.75 14.88 -42.88
CA SER A 438 0.39 14.75 -43.42
C SER A 438 -0.41 16.07 -43.34
N THR A 439 -0.27 16.82 -42.25
CA THR A 439 -0.96 18.11 -42.06
C THR A 439 -0.43 19.21 -42.98
N SER A 440 0.89 19.22 -43.26
CA SER A 440 1.49 20.20 -44.18
C SER A 440 1.09 19.98 -45.66
N GLY A 441 0.79 18.73 -46.04
CA GLY A 441 0.34 18.38 -47.39
C GLY A 441 -1.10 18.82 -47.68
N GLU A 442 -2.02 18.67 -46.73
CA GLU A 442 -3.45 19.02 -46.91
C GLU A 442 -3.67 20.54 -47.08
N ASN A 443 -2.83 21.38 -46.47
CA ASN A 443 -2.92 22.85 -46.60
C ASN A 443 -2.43 23.41 -47.95
N THR A 444 -1.86 22.58 -48.84
CA THR A 444 -1.40 23.02 -50.17
C THR A 444 -2.38 22.70 -51.31
N GLY A 445 -3.49 22.00 -51.01
CA GLY A 445 -4.48 21.56 -51.99
C GLY A 445 -5.68 22.48 -52.24
N ILE A 446 -5.75 23.65 -51.59
CA ILE A 446 -6.82 24.64 -51.83
C ILE A 446 -6.18 25.97 -52.19
N LYS A 447 -5.88 26.15 -53.48
CA LYS A 447 -5.71 27.45 -54.11
C LYS A 447 -6.44 27.49 -55.44
#